data_AF-A0A7V4E402-F1
#
_entry.id   AF-A0A7V4E402-F1
#
_cell.length_a   1.000
_cell.length_b   1.000
_cell.length_c   1.000
_cell.angle_alpha   90.00
_cell.angle_beta   90.00
_cell.angle_gamma   90.00
#
_symmetry.space_group_name_H-M   'P 1'
#
loop_
_entity.id
_entity.type
_entity.pdbx_description
1 polymer ?
#
loop_
_entity_poly.entity_id
_entity_poly.type
_entity_poly.pdbx_seq_one_letter_code
_entity_poly.pdbx_strand_id
1 'polypeptide(L)'
;MIYLVILLPIINLAPNFNFTIVRHDTGNIILQVTDRAHIGGETTGTTNIPYGFRYPRTGSDHLFFGGFCLTNSITYVADGHYAPNYRIDRDFRTVDPIHRVSRYGLQEFEATYIDSGHPTPKSLKVTQYSLASPDPNYDDGVIIIFTIKNLGATRVESLYAGIILDLDLPGGSPSEL
;
A
#
# COMPACT_ATOMS: atom_id res chain seq x y z
N MET A 1 50.06 -19.86 -5.37
CA MET A 1 49.13 -19.71 -4.22
C MET A 1 47.98 -18.84 -4.71
N ILE A 2 46.78 -19.41 -4.87
CA ILE A 2 45.62 -18.69 -5.41
C ILE A 2 44.81 -18.17 -4.23
N TYR A 3 44.54 -16.86 -4.19
CA TYR A 3 43.63 -16.27 -3.21
C TYR A 3 42.21 -16.28 -3.79
N LEU A 4 41.30 -17.00 -3.14
CA LEU A 4 39.87 -16.89 -3.37
C LEU A 4 39.35 -15.74 -2.50
N VAL A 5 38.97 -14.62 -3.13
CA VAL A 5 38.28 -13.52 -2.46
C VAL A 5 36.79 -13.70 -2.68
N ILE A 6 36.06 -14.12 -1.65
CA ILE A 6 34.60 -14.13 -1.65
C ILE A 6 34.14 -12.77 -1.13
N LEU A 7 33.71 -11.89 -2.03
CA LEU A 7 32.96 -10.69 -1.68
C LEU A 7 31.51 -11.09 -1.40
N LEU A 8 31.19 -11.30 -0.12
CA LEU A 8 29.79 -11.36 0.30
C LEU A 8 29.23 -9.93 0.25
N PRO A 9 28.06 -9.68 -0.38
CA PRO A 9 27.42 -8.38 -0.27
C PRO A 9 27.13 -8.13 1.21
N ILE A 10 27.61 -7.00 1.71
CA ILE A 10 27.12 -6.44 2.97
C ILE A 10 25.64 -6.18 2.74
N ILE A 11 24.77 -7.06 3.25
CA ILE A 11 23.35 -6.78 3.36
C ILE A 11 23.28 -5.57 4.29
N ASN A 12 22.87 -4.44 3.72
CA ASN A 12 22.74 -3.17 4.40
C ASN A 12 21.86 -3.37 5.64
N LEU A 13 22.47 -3.40 6.83
CA LEU A 13 21.79 -3.41 8.14
C LEU A 13 21.24 -2.01 8.42
N ALA A 14 20.51 -1.42 7.48
CA ALA A 14 19.64 -0.31 7.82
C ALA A 14 18.65 -0.85 8.87
N PRO A 15 18.45 -0.19 10.02
CA PRO A 15 17.35 -0.55 10.89
C PRO A 15 16.08 -0.45 10.04
N ASN A 16 15.38 -1.57 9.86
CA ASN A 16 14.02 -1.55 9.33
C ASN A 16 13.20 -0.75 10.34
N PHE A 17 13.04 0.55 10.07
CA PHE A 17 12.07 1.34 10.78
C PHE A 17 10.71 0.77 10.38
N ASN A 18 10.10 0.02 11.29
CA ASN A 18 8.77 -0.49 11.11
C ASN A 18 7.80 0.68 11.28
N PHE A 19 7.18 1.08 10.19
CA PHE A 19 6.10 2.05 10.21
C PHE A 19 4.77 1.32 10.10
N THR A 20 3.69 2.02 10.46
CA THR A 20 2.33 1.63 10.08
C THR A 20 1.91 2.38 8.82
N ILE A 21 2.49 3.55 8.59
CA ILE A 21 2.12 4.47 7.52
C ILE A 21 3.41 5.09 6.98
N VAL A 22 3.56 5.11 5.66
CA VAL A 22 4.63 5.84 4.96
C VAL A 22 4.03 6.69 3.84
N ARG A 23 4.79 7.68 3.39
CA ARG A 23 4.42 8.48 2.23
C ARG A 23 5.49 8.36 1.15
N HIS A 24 5.04 8.13 -0.07
CA HIS A 24 5.76 8.62 -1.23
C HIS A 24 5.60 10.14 -1.24
N ASP A 25 6.72 10.85 -1.24
CA ASP A 25 6.80 12.31 -1.13
C ASP A 25 7.99 12.79 -1.96
N THR A 26 7.98 12.40 -3.23
CA THR A 26 9.04 12.63 -4.22
C THR A 26 8.43 13.22 -5.48
N GLY A 27 9.16 14.07 -6.18
CA GLY A 27 8.62 14.72 -7.37
C GLY A 27 7.44 15.64 -7.07
N ASN A 28 6.44 15.56 -7.94
CA ASN A 28 5.20 16.32 -7.92
C ASN A 28 4.01 15.57 -7.28
N ILE A 29 4.25 14.47 -6.57
CA ILE A 29 3.21 13.65 -5.94
C ILE A 29 3.44 13.43 -4.45
N ILE A 30 2.34 13.39 -3.68
CA ILE A 30 2.31 12.75 -2.36
C ILE A 30 1.29 11.62 -2.40
N LEU A 31 1.67 10.41 -1.98
CA LEU A 31 0.73 9.31 -1.77
C LEU A 31 1.08 8.56 -0.49
N GLN A 32 0.10 8.42 0.39
CA GLN A 32 0.23 7.63 1.60
C GLN A 32 -0.10 6.17 1.33
N VAL A 33 0.68 5.25 1.91
CA VAL A 33 0.43 3.80 1.88
C VAL A 33 0.72 3.19 3.25
N THR A 34 0.02 2.10 3.60
CA THR A 34 0.12 1.49 4.93
C THR A 34 0.48 0.00 4.87
N ASP A 35 0.69 -0.59 6.04
CA ASP A 35 0.90 -2.03 6.25
C ASP A 35 -0.40 -2.84 6.38
N ARG A 36 -1.56 -2.23 6.07
CA ARG A 36 -2.91 -2.82 6.25
C ARG A 36 -3.83 -2.62 5.06
N ALA A 37 -3.27 -2.65 3.85
CA ALA A 37 -4.02 -2.46 2.60
C ALA A 37 -4.72 -1.09 2.45
N HIS A 38 -4.47 -0.10 3.31
CA HIS A 38 -4.96 1.25 3.10
C HIS A 38 -4.08 2.00 2.09
N ILE A 39 -4.73 2.81 1.26
CA ILE A 39 -4.12 3.72 0.30
C ILE A 39 -4.72 5.09 0.56
N GLY A 40 -3.90 6.10 0.82
CA GLY A 40 -4.36 7.42 1.19
C GLY A 40 -4.52 7.62 2.70
N GLY A 41 -5.34 8.60 3.06
CA GLY A 41 -5.51 9.05 4.44
C GLY A 41 -6.06 7.92 5.31
N GLU A 42 -5.58 7.84 6.55
CA GLU A 42 -6.16 6.94 7.55
C GLU A 42 -6.98 7.79 8.52
N THR A 43 -8.28 7.85 8.29
CA THR A 43 -9.24 8.53 9.17
C THR A 43 -9.69 7.54 10.25
N THR A 44 -9.00 7.55 11.39
CA THR A 44 -9.57 6.96 12.61
C THR A 44 -10.30 8.05 13.36
N GLY A 45 -11.45 7.77 13.96
CA GLY A 45 -12.35 8.75 14.60
C GLY A 45 -11.76 9.76 15.61
N THR A 46 -10.45 9.72 15.89
CA THR A 46 -9.71 10.69 16.71
C THR A 46 -8.42 11.23 16.07
N THR A 47 -8.01 10.72 14.90
CA THR A 47 -6.73 11.04 14.27
C THR A 47 -6.98 11.29 12.78
N ASN A 48 -7.11 12.55 12.40
CA ASN A 48 -6.99 12.96 11.00
C ASN A 48 -5.50 12.99 10.69
N ILE A 49 -4.98 11.94 10.07
CA ILE A 49 -3.64 11.98 9.49
C ILE A 49 -3.81 12.71 8.15
N PRO A 50 -3.32 13.96 8.03
CA PRO A 50 -3.54 14.73 6.83
C PRO A 50 -2.76 14.11 5.66
N TYR A 51 -3.34 14.25 4.46
CA TYR A 51 -2.73 14.00 3.16
C TYR A 51 -2.67 12.53 2.75
N GLY A 52 -3.75 12.09 2.10
CA GLY A 52 -3.86 10.79 1.45
C GLY A 52 -3.22 10.75 0.07
N PHE A 53 -3.56 11.71 -0.79
CA PHE A 53 -3.06 11.83 -2.15
C PHE A 53 -3.06 13.29 -2.61
N ARG A 54 -1.91 13.83 -2.99
CA ARG A 54 -1.81 15.19 -3.56
C ARG A 54 -1.15 15.16 -4.92
N TYR A 55 -1.83 15.81 -5.86
CA TYR A 55 -1.32 16.08 -7.18
C TYR A 55 -1.96 17.37 -7.73
N PRO A 56 -1.19 18.43 -8.04
CA PRO A 56 0.26 18.56 -7.82
C PRO A 56 0.61 18.53 -6.32
N ARG A 57 1.88 18.31 -5.97
CA ARG A 57 2.35 18.13 -4.57
C ARG A 57 1.94 19.24 -3.62
N THR A 58 1.88 20.48 -4.12
CA THR A 58 1.49 21.68 -3.37
C THR A 58 -0.03 21.92 -3.35
N GLY A 59 -0.80 21.08 -4.04
CA GLY A 59 -2.24 21.18 -4.18
C GLY A 59 -3.02 20.61 -3.00
N SER A 60 -4.34 20.54 -3.20
CA SER A 60 -5.27 19.93 -2.27
C SER A 60 -5.05 18.42 -2.14
N ASP A 61 -5.54 17.86 -1.04
CA ASP A 61 -5.71 16.42 -0.93
C ASP A 61 -6.89 15.99 -1.81
N HIS A 62 -6.71 14.92 -2.58
CA HIS A 62 -7.66 14.41 -3.58
C HIS A 62 -8.12 12.99 -3.29
N LEU A 63 -7.70 12.40 -2.17
CA LEU A 63 -8.12 11.07 -1.75
C LEU A 63 -8.49 11.11 -0.27
N PHE A 64 -9.79 11.10 0.01
CA PHE A 64 -10.29 11.03 1.37
C PHE A 64 -9.94 9.68 2.00
N PHE A 65 -10.16 8.60 1.25
CA PHE A 65 -9.86 7.25 1.67
C PHE A 65 -9.66 6.31 0.49
N GLY A 66 -8.81 5.31 0.63
CA GLY A 66 -8.68 4.24 -0.35
C GLY A 66 -8.16 2.94 0.27
N GLY A 67 -8.37 1.83 -0.42
CA GLY A 67 -7.87 0.54 0.03
C GLY A 67 -7.89 -0.54 -1.02
N PHE A 68 -7.00 -1.52 -0.85
CA PHE A 68 -6.98 -2.75 -1.61
C PHE A 68 -8.00 -3.74 -1.04
N CYS A 69 -8.69 -4.47 -1.90
CA CYS A 69 -9.69 -5.46 -1.52
C CYS A 69 -9.53 -6.78 -2.28
N LEU A 70 -9.88 -7.87 -1.60
CA LEU A 70 -9.98 -9.22 -2.13
C LEU A 70 -11.37 -9.78 -1.87
N THR A 71 -11.97 -10.38 -2.89
CA THR A 71 -13.24 -11.09 -2.72
C THR A 71 -13.33 -12.29 -3.64
N ASN A 72 -14.06 -13.31 -3.21
CA ASN A 72 -14.48 -14.40 -4.10
C ASN A 72 -15.96 -14.79 -3.91
N SER A 73 -16.67 -14.07 -3.04
CA SER A 73 -18.09 -14.21 -2.78
C SER A 73 -18.61 -12.97 -2.05
N ILE A 74 -19.94 -12.77 -2.06
CA ILE A 74 -20.59 -11.68 -1.30
C ILE A 74 -20.40 -11.77 0.22
N THR A 75 -19.93 -12.92 0.73
CA THR A 75 -19.70 -13.17 2.16
C THR A 75 -18.22 -13.20 2.53
N TYR A 76 -17.33 -12.93 1.57
CA TYR A 76 -15.90 -12.82 1.80
C TYR A 76 -15.39 -11.61 1.04
N VAL A 77 -15.19 -10.53 1.77
CA VAL A 77 -14.51 -9.33 1.31
C VAL A 77 -13.48 -9.04 2.38
N ALA A 78 -12.20 -9.27 2.06
CA ALA A 78 -11.10 -8.85 2.90
C ALA A 78 -10.55 -7.56 2.32
N ASP A 79 -10.67 -6.45 3.03
CA ASP A 79 -10.28 -5.15 2.53
C ASP A 79 -9.48 -4.34 3.55
N GLY A 80 -8.83 -3.32 3.02
CA GLY A 80 -8.33 -2.19 3.79
C GLY A 80 -9.28 -1.00 3.67
N HIS A 81 -10.60 -1.22 3.67
CA HIS A 81 -11.58 -0.15 3.74
C HIS A 81 -11.91 0.20 5.19
N TYR A 82 -12.74 1.22 5.43
CA TYR A 82 -13.23 1.46 6.78
C TYR A 82 -14.42 0.54 7.08
N ALA A 83 -14.43 0.00 8.30
CA ALA A 83 -15.56 -0.68 8.90
C ALA A 83 -16.61 0.35 9.40
N PRO A 84 -17.87 -0.06 9.66
CA PRO A 84 -18.91 0.82 10.17
C PRO A 84 -18.45 1.67 11.37
N ASN A 85 -18.87 2.94 11.39
CA ASN A 85 -18.45 3.97 12.35
C ASN A 85 -16.98 4.44 12.20
N TYR A 86 -16.47 4.49 10.96
CA TYR A 86 -15.13 5.02 10.64
C TYR A 86 -14.00 4.32 11.43
N ARG A 87 -14.14 3.00 11.58
CA ARG A 87 -13.10 2.17 12.20
C ARG A 87 -12.22 1.59 11.10
N ILE A 88 -10.95 1.38 11.41
CA ILE A 88 -10.06 0.61 10.53
C ILE A 88 -10.66 -0.79 10.38
N ASP A 89 -10.92 -1.23 9.15
CA ASP A 89 -11.15 -2.65 8.92
C ASP A 89 -9.84 -3.40 9.17
N ARG A 90 -9.94 -4.51 9.90
CA ARG A 90 -8.79 -5.31 10.30
C ARG A 90 -8.88 -6.73 9.74
N ASP A 91 -9.57 -6.91 8.63
CA ASP A 91 -9.55 -8.16 7.88
C ASP A 91 -8.13 -8.55 7.48
N PHE A 92 -7.34 -7.57 7.04
CA PHE A 92 -5.90 -7.72 6.87
C PHE A 92 -5.13 -7.49 8.18
N ARG A 93 -4.32 -8.48 8.55
CA ARG A 93 -3.38 -8.42 9.67
C ARG A 93 -1.96 -8.34 9.13
N THR A 94 -1.22 -7.33 9.59
CA THR A 94 0.20 -7.17 9.29
C THR A 94 0.97 -8.43 9.65
N VAL A 95 1.74 -8.94 8.70
CA VAL A 95 2.74 -10.00 8.88
C VAL A 95 4.14 -9.38 8.91
N ASP A 96 4.40 -8.45 7.99
CA ASP A 96 5.63 -7.67 7.91
C ASP A 96 5.25 -6.18 7.79
N PRO A 97 5.57 -5.35 8.81
CA PRO A 97 5.25 -3.92 8.79
C PRO A 97 5.82 -3.21 7.56
N ILE A 98 5.20 -2.09 7.20
CA ILE A 98 5.67 -1.32 6.06
C ILE A 98 7.04 -0.74 6.37
N HIS A 99 7.99 -1.00 5.48
CA HIS A 99 9.38 -0.58 5.63
C HIS A 99 9.97 -0.20 4.28
N ARG A 100 11.08 0.54 4.32
CA ARG A 100 11.78 0.97 3.11
C ARG A 100 12.56 -0.21 2.51
N VAL A 101 12.48 -0.35 1.19
CA VAL A 101 13.33 -1.26 0.42
C VAL A 101 14.10 -0.46 -0.63
N SER A 102 15.03 -1.09 -1.35
CA SER A 102 15.83 -0.43 -2.38
C SER A 102 16.18 -1.41 -3.49
N ARG A 103 15.27 -1.61 -4.45
CA ARG A 103 15.47 -2.49 -5.62
C ARG A 103 15.97 -1.71 -6.83
N TYR A 104 15.50 -0.47 -6.98
CA TYR A 104 15.80 0.39 -8.13
C TYR A 104 16.45 1.72 -7.73
N GLY A 105 16.66 1.95 -6.43
CA GLY A 105 17.22 3.21 -5.93
C GLY A 105 16.21 4.35 -5.95
N LEU A 106 14.92 4.03 -5.94
CA LEU A 106 13.81 4.98 -5.94
C LEU A 106 13.30 5.18 -4.49
N GLN A 107 12.21 5.94 -4.33
CA GLN A 107 11.44 5.86 -3.10
C GLN A 107 10.59 4.60 -3.15
N GLU A 108 10.90 3.62 -2.31
CA GLU A 108 10.32 2.28 -2.39
C GLU A 108 9.94 1.75 -1.01
N PHE A 109 8.75 1.16 -0.90
CA PHE A 109 8.27 0.56 0.34
C PHE A 109 7.64 -0.79 0.09
N GLU A 110 7.78 -1.69 1.06
CA GLU A 110 7.16 -3.01 1.05
C GLU A 110 6.45 -3.27 2.38
N ALA A 111 5.31 -3.95 2.31
CA ALA A 111 4.58 -4.47 3.45
C ALA A 111 3.98 -5.84 3.10
N THR A 112 3.78 -6.69 4.11
CA THR A 112 3.06 -7.95 3.94
C THR A 112 1.97 -8.08 4.98
N TYR A 113 0.80 -8.52 4.56
CA TYR A 113 -0.36 -8.77 5.42
C TYR A 113 -1.12 -10.02 4.99
N ILE A 114 -1.95 -10.57 5.87
CA ILE A 114 -2.75 -11.77 5.66
C ILE A 114 -4.19 -11.54 6.09
N ASP A 115 -5.16 -12.17 5.44
CA ASP A 115 -6.59 -12.03 5.69
C ASP A 115 -7.10 -12.69 7.00
N SER A 116 -6.21 -12.96 7.96
CA SER A 116 -6.54 -13.70 9.19
C SER A 116 -7.45 -12.95 10.16
N GLY A 117 -7.73 -11.68 9.89
CA GLY A 117 -8.68 -10.89 10.64
C GLY A 117 -10.12 -11.03 10.16
N HIS A 118 -10.34 -11.53 8.94
CA HIS A 118 -11.67 -11.75 8.40
C HIS A 118 -12.37 -12.87 9.18
N PRO A 119 -13.70 -12.79 9.44
CA PRO A 119 -14.43 -13.83 10.20
C PRO A 119 -14.36 -15.24 9.59
N THR A 120 -14.13 -15.32 8.28
CA THR A 120 -13.93 -16.58 7.54
C THR A 120 -12.67 -16.46 6.66
N PRO A 121 -11.47 -16.53 7.24
CA PRO A 121 -10.23 -16.28 6.52
C PRO A 121 -9.93 -17.41 5.52
N LYS A 122 -9.29 -17.07 4.40
CA LYS A 122 -8.89 -17.99 3.33
C LYS A 122 -7.38 -18.23 3.28
N SER A 123 -6.63 -17.71 4.25
CA SER A 123 -5.16 -17.81 4.31
C SER A 123 -4.49 -17.16 3.10
N LEU A 124 -5.03 -16.02 2.65
CA LEU A 124 -4.47 -15.23 1.56
C LEU A 124 -3.48 -14.22 2.13
N LYS A 125 -2.22 -14.37 1.71
CA LYS A 125 -1.15 -13.42 2.00
C LYS A 125 -1.02 -12.44 0.84
N VAL A 126 -0.93 -11.16 1.15
CA VAL A 126 -0.68 -10.10 0.19
C VAL A 126 0.65 -9.44 0.54
N THR A 127 1.51 -9.32 -0.47
CA THR A 127 2.70 -8.46 -0.41
C THR A 127 2.44 -7.24 -1.27
N GLN A 128 2.44 -6.07 -0.64
CA GLN A 128 2.33 -4.77 -1.27
C GLN A 128 3.73 -4.20 -1.44
N TYR A 129 4.08 -3.84 -2.67
CA TYR A 129 5.31 -3.14 -2.99
C TYR A 129 4.95 -1.87 -3.75
N SER A 130 5.53 -0.74 -3.38
CA SER A 130 5.23 0.54 -4.00
C SER A 130 6.49 1.33 -4.29
N LEU A 131 6.47 2.10 -5.38
CA LEU A 131 7.61 2.89 -5.83
C LEU A 131 7.18 4.20 -6.50
N ALA A 132 8.01 5.23 -6.32
CA ALA A 132 7.85 6.54 -6.94
C ALA A 132 9.20 7.10 -7.39
N SER A 133 9.23 7.74 -8.56
CA SER A 133 10.44 8.31 -9.15
C SER A 133 10.61 9.79 -8.81
N PRO A 134 11.84 10.28 -8.53
CA PRO A 134 12.13 11.71 -8.50
C PRO A 134 12.45 12.32 -9.89
N ASP A 135 12.53 11.50 -10.95
CA ASP A 135 12.84 11.98 -12.31
C ASP A 135 11.68 12.82 -12.85
N PRO A 136 11.86 14.10 -13.21
CA PRO A 136 10.79 14.98 -13.70
C PRO A 136 10.01 14.50 -14.93
N ASN A 137 10.49 13.45 -15.62
CA ASN A 137 9.74 12.82 -16.72
C ASN A 137 8.76 11.73 -16.24
N TYR A 138 8.84 11.34 -14.96
CA TYR A 138 8.15 10.18 -14.37
C TYR A 138 7.72 10.42 -12.90
N ASP A 139 7.62 11.67 -12.45
CA ASP A 139 7.46 12.03 -11.03
C ASP A 139 6.04 12.42 -10.62
N ASP A 140 5.08 12.22 -11.53
CA ASP A 140 3.65 12.50 -11.35
C ASP A 140 2.86 11.27 -10.84
N GLY A 141 3.53 10.21 -10.41
CA GLY A 141 2.87 8.92 -10.14
C GLY A 141 3.55 8.03 -9.10
N VAL A 142 2.74 7.15 -8.50
CA VAL A 142 3.19 6.04 -7.67
C VAL A 142 2.65 4.74 -8.26
N ILE A 143 3.54 3.76 -8.43
CA ILE A 143 3.16 2.41 -8.81
C ILE A 143 2.99 1.59 -7.53
N ILE A 144 1.87 0.89 -7.40
CA ILE A 144 1.64 -0.06 -6.31
C ILE A 144 1.37 -1.44 -6.92
N ILE A 145 2.11 -2.43 -6.46
CA ILE A 145 2.05 -3.81 -6.90
C ILE A 145 1.57 -4.67 -5.74
N PHE A 146 0.49 -5.41 -5.95
CA PHE A 146 -0.04 -6.37 -4.99
C PHE A 146 0.21 -7.78 -5.50
N THR A 147 1.00 -8.56 -4.75
CA THR A 147 1.22 -9.97 -5.01
C THR A 147 0.41 -10.79 -4.03
N ILE A 148 -0.52 -11.61 -4.53
CA ILE A 148 -1.41 -12.43 -3.72
C ILE A 148 -0.93 -13.88 -3.74
N LYS A 149 -0.81 -14.49 -2.57
CA LYS A 149 -0.42 -15.89 -2.40
C LYS A 149 -1.41 -16.62 -1.49
N ASN A 150 -1.96 -17.73 -1.99
CA ASN A 150 -2.70 -18.67 -1.17
C ASN A 150 -1.72 -19.51 -0.34
N LEU A 151 -1.82 -19.42 0.99
CA LEU A 151 -1.05 -20.24 1.94
C LEU A 151 -1.83 -21.45 2.45
N GLY A 152 -3.12 -21.53 2.16
CA GLY A 152 -3.99 -22.62 2.57
C GLY A 152 -3.79 -23.89 1.76
N ALA A 153 -4.27 -25.01 2.31
CA ALA A 153 -4.28 -26.30 1.64
C ALA A 153 -5.35 -26.41 0.53
N THR A 154 -6.34 -25.51 0.54
CA THR A 154 -7.48 -25.53 -0.38
C THR A 154 -7.32 -24.46 -1.45
N ARG A 155 -7.64 -24.79 -2.70
CA ARG A 155 -7.69 -23.82 -3.79
C ARG A 155 -8.76 -22.76 -3.54
N VAL A 156 -8.41 -21.49 -3.76
CA VAL A 156 -9.36 -20.37 -3.78
C VAL A 156 -9.75 -20.12 -5.24
N GLU A 157 -11.00 -20.43 -5.59
CA GLU A 157 -11.55 -20.17 -6.92
C GLU A 157 -12.15 -18.78 -7.01
N SER A 158 -12.19 -18.24 -8.22
CA SER A 158 -12.89 -16.98 -8.56
C SER A 158 -12.49 -15.79 -7.68
N LEU A 159 -11.20 -15.64 -7.39
CA LEU A 159 -10.69 -14.52 -6.63
C LEU A 159 -10.62 -13.26 -7.50
N TYR A 160 -11.24 -12.19 -7.03
CA TYR A 160 -11.17 -10.85 -7.58
C TYR A 160 -10.36 -9.97 -6.64
N ALA A 161 -9.51 -9.14 -7.23
CA ALA A 161 -8.73 -8.13 -6.53
C ALA A 161 -9.10 -6.77 -7.09
N GLY A 162 -9.20 -5.77 -6.22
CA GLY A 162 -9.59 -4.42 -6.61
C GLY A 162 -8.99 -3.37 -5.71
N ILE A 163 -9.15 -2.12 -6.13
CA ILE A 163 -8.86 -0.95 -5.31
C ILE A 163 -10.15 -0.14 -5.26
N ILE A 164 -10.52 0.30 -4.07
CA ILE A 164 -11.63 1.21 -3.83
C ILE A 164 -11.03 2.54 -3.42
N LEU A 165 -11.42 3.63 -4.07
CA LEU A 165 -10.93 4.98 -3.82
C LEU A 165 -12.11 5.94 -3.70
N ASP A 166 -12.08 6.79 -2.68
CA ASP A 166 -12.96 7.94 -2.50
C ASP A 166 -12.21 9.20 -2.92
N LEU A 167 -12.30 9.51 -4.21
CA LEU A 167 -11.56 10.60 -4.84
C LEU A 167 -12.33 11.91 -4.76
N ASP A 168 -11.71 12.90 -4.14
CA ASP A 168 -12.18 14.29 -4.09
C ASP A 168 -11.60 15.06 -5.29
N LEU A 169 -12.17 14.81 -6.47
CA LEU A 169 -11.82 15.57 -7.66
C LEU A 169 -12.54 16.93 -7.63
N PRO A 170 -11.84 18.04 -7.91
CA PRO A 170 -12.50 19.33 -8.04
C PRO A 170 -13.57 19.25 -9.12
N GLY A 171 -14.78 19.72 -8.82
CA GLY A 171 -15.90 19.75 -9.75
C GLY A 171 -15.68 20.73 -10.89
N GLY A 172 -14.89 20.34 -11.89
CA GLY A 172 -14.66 21.06 -13.15
C GLY A 172 -14.51 20.07 -14.29
N SER A 173 -15.09 20.36 -15.45
CA SER A 173 -15.01 19.49 -16.63
C SER A 173 -13.55 19.32 -17.13
N PRO A 174 -13.23 18.25 -17.89
CA PRO A 174 -11.86 17.82 -18.22
C PRO A 174 -11.02 18.76 -19.11
N SER A 175 -11.41 20.03 -19.28
CA SER A 175 -10.79 20.95 -20.22
C SER A 175 -9.57 21.70 -19.69
N GLU A 176 -9.07 21.39 -18.49
CA GLU A 176 -7.96 22.12 -17.85
C GLU A 176 -6.85 21.21 -17.28
N LEU A 177 -6.65 20.02 -17.84
CA LEU A 177 -5.37 19.29 -17.70
C LEU A 177 -4.47 19.55 -18.90
#